data_AF-A0AAV4E8I8-F1
#
_entry.id   AF-A0AAV4E8I8-F1
#
_cell.length_a   1.000
_cell.length_b   1.000
_cell.length_c   1.000
_cell.angle_alpha   90.00
_cell.angle_beta   90.00
_cell.angle_gamma   90.00
#
_symmetry.space_group_name_H-M   'P 1'
#
loop_
_entity.id
_entity.type
_entity.pdbx_description
1 polymer ?
#
loop_
_entity_poly.entity_id
_entity_poly.type
_entity_poly.pdbx_seq_one_letter_code
_entity_poly.pdbx_strand_id
1 'polypeptide(L)'
;MFRFALLLMLVSTELCASGNPGVRLRLTKTGIDYANKLVLAEIIHELKSLLIPDQSGHDGHISYTLTSIKVTGLSPPISSISLVPKKNGFSLAVTKLGMSIKGNWKVEYKQGFVHIQTSGSVDVSVSGMNLAETASFGIDHTGRPSVASSGCSATVGGVSVSFHGGTAFIVNLFRHTVEDKIRDILPSKVCSAVVGVVDKNAEKSLSTLPVTIQVADRFLVDYRLVASPNISNSYAEVFDKGEVFWKADLKEAPFSPQPLPALTDTSRHVYIWMSEYTPNSFLYQAHTHGYLKYNVTKNDLPSDNKSYLNTTCKLKCVGTIIPQIGHKYPNSTVKLGFETMAVPNATMTNKTLDVNVKSLVTLWAQTPTNTTAFLATLIVNASLTAQPSIKNERLTAVITDHTFKLSVVKSAVGQLFPAVYNAVIEGILTIVVIPELNAVAAKGAQLPVVEGVQFNNTVLLVQPGNLLIGTDLKYKSVQG
;
A
#
# COMPACT_ATOMS: atom_id res chain seq x y z
N MET A 1 -53.99 -24.70 0.92
CA MET A 1 -52.67 -25.37 1.01
C MET A 1 -52.01 -25.30 -0.35
N PHE A 2 -50.73 -24.91 -0.38
CA PHE A 2 -49.83 -24.80 -1.53
C PHE A 2 -50.11 -23.72 -2.57
N ARG A 3 -49.65 -22.49 -2.29
CA ARG A 3 -49.12 -21.51 -3.24
C ARG A 3 -48.33 -20.44 -2.46
N PHE A 4 -47.29 -20.91 -1.78
CA PHE A 4 -46.23 -20.13 -1.14
C PHE A 4 -44.93 -20.90 -1.42
N ALA A 5 -43.83 -20.18 -1.64
CA ALA A 5 -42.47 -20.71 -1.90
C ALA A 5 -42.10 -21.02 -3.37
N LEU A 6 -42.38 -20.10 -4.29
CA LEU A 6 -41.66 -20.04 -5.58
C LEU A 6 -41.32 -18.60 -5.96
N LEU A 7 -40.81 -17.81 -5.01
CA LEU A 7 -40.24 -16.47 -5.30
C LEU A 7 -39.24 -15.99 -4.23
N LEU A 8 -38.52 -16.92 -3.60
CA LEU A 8 -37.58 -16.63 -2.52
C LEU A 8 -36.39 -17.60 -2.56
N MET A 9 -35.76 -17.74 -3.73
CA MET A 9 -34.37 -18.22 -3.88
C MET A 9 -33.71 -17.58 -5.10
N LEU A 10 -33.88 -16.28 -5.26
CA LEU A 10 -32.74 -15.43 -5.66
C LEU A 10 -32.05 -15.06 -4.35
N VAL A 11 -31.45 -16.06 -3.71
CA VAL A 11 -30.35 -15.79 -2.79
C VAL A 11 -29.33 -15.14 -3.68
N SER A 12 -29.17 -13.84 -3.50
CA SER A 12 -27.98 -13.11 -3.86
C SER A 12 -26.79 -13.98 -3.49
N THR A 13 -26.25 -14.70 -4.47
CA THR A 13 -24.85 -15.04 -4.43
C THR A 13 -24.12 -13.71 -4.55
N GLU A 14 -24.04 -12.97 -3.45
CA GLU A 14 -22.78 -12.37 -3.13
C GLU A 14 -21.80 -13.54 -3.15
N LEU A 15 -21.18 -13.77 -4.31
CA LEU A 15 -19.87 -14.36 -4.36
C LEU A 15 -18.96 -13.35 -3.61
N CYS A 16 -19.07 -13.30 -2.28
CA CYS A 16 -17.88 -13.14 -1.48
C CYS A 16 -17.08 -14.42 -1.71
N ALA A 17 -16.42 -14.51 -2.87
CA ALA A 17 -15.21 -15.29 -2.96
C ALA A 17 -14.18 -14.54 -2.12
N SER A 18 -14.34 -14.61 -0.79
CA SER A 18 -13.35 -14.15 0.18
C SER A 18 -12.20 -15.14 0.09
N GLY A 19 -11.37 -14.96 -0.94
CA GLY A 19 -10.11 -15.66 -1.07
C GLY A 19 -9.17 -15.18 0.02
N ASN A 20 -8.24 -16.04 0.44
CA ASN A 20 -7.14 -15.56 1.29
C ASN A 20 -6.40 -14.42 0.56
N PRO A 21 -5.87 -13.43 1.28
CA PRO A 21 -5.08 -12.38 0.66
C PRO A 21 -3.69 -12.87 0.26
N GLY A 22 -3.17 -12.36 -0.84
CA GLY A 22 -1.74 -12.44 -1.15
C GLY A 22 -0.92 -11.49 -0.28
N VAL A 23 -1.47 -10.33 0.08
CA VAL A 23 -0.83 -9.35 0.97
C VAL A 23 -1.82 -8.90 2.04
N ARG A 24 -1.40 -8.88 3.30
CA ARG A 24 -2.17 -8.29 4.40
C ARG A 24 -1.41 -7.11 4.97
N LEU A 25 -2.11 -6.01 5.19
CA LEU A 25 -1.59 -4.84 5.87
C LEU A 25 -2.30 -4.70 7.21
N ARG A 26 -1.57 -4.31 8.25
CA ARG A 26 -2.14 -3.99 9.56
C ARG A 26 -1.59 -2.66 10.04
N LEU A 27 -2.50 -1.79 10.46
CA LEU A 27 -2.20 -0.57 11.20
C LEU A 27 -2.62 -0.77 12.66
N THR A 28 -1.69 -0.73 13.60
CA THR A 28 -1.97 -0.94 15.01
C THR A 28 -2.48 0.33 15.69
N LYS A 29 -3.01 0.20 16.91
CA LYS A 29 -3.39 1.36 17.73
C LYS A 29 -2.25 2.37 17.91
N THR A 30 -1.01 1.91 18.10
CA THR A 30 0.15 2.81 18.21
C THR A 30 0.42 3.55 16.90
N GLY A 31 0.26 2.88 15.76
CA GLY A 31 0.31 3.52 14.44
C GLY A 31 -0.81 4.53 14.20
N ILE A 32 -2.03 4.22 14.63
CA ILE A 32 -3.19 5.14 14.59
C ILE A 32 -2.94 6.37 15.46
N ASP A 33 -2.41 6.18 16.67
CA ASP A 33 -2.07 7.29 17.58
C ASP A 33 -0.96 8.17 17.01
N TYR A 34 -0.02 7.57 16.29
CA TYR A 34 1.00 8.30 15.56
C TYR A 34 0.41 9.15 14.41
N ALA A 35 -0.58 8.59 13.69
CA ALA A 35 -1.29 9.25 12.60
C ALA A 35 -2.26 10.35 13.06
N ASN A 36 -2.79 10.25 14.29
CA ASN A 36 -3.78 11.18 14.85
C ASN A 36 -3.33 12.67 14.79
N LYS A 37 -2.02 12.95 14.88
CA LYS A 37 -1.50 14.32 14.75
C LYS A 37 -1.79 14.95 13.38
N LEU A 38 -1.71 14.15 12.31
CA LEU A 38 -2.02 14.62 10.95
C LEU A 38 -3.52 14.84 10.78
N VAL A 39 -4.34 13.89 11.27
CA VAL A 39 -5.80 14.01 11.24
C VAL A 39 -6.26 15.28 11.98
N LEU A 40 -5.69 15.54 13.16
CA LEU A 40 -6.00 16.75 13.91
C LEU A 40 -5.61 18.03 13.15
N ALA A 41 -4.44 18.04 12.50
CA ALA A 41 -4.00 19.19 11.72
C ALA A 41 -4.97 19.52 10.58
N GLU A 42 -5.46 18.51 9.87
CA GLU A 42 -6.45 18.65 8.79
C GLU A 42 -7.79 19.20 9.32
N ILE A 43 -8.26 18.70 10.47
CA ILE A 43 -9.50 19.19 11.08
C ILE A 43 -9.35 20.64 11.52
N ILE A 44 -8.22 20.99 12.14
CA ILE A 44 -7.95 22.38 12.53
C ILE A 44 -7.84 23.29 11.30
N HIS A 45 -7.35 22.79 10.17
CA HIS A 45 -7.37 23.52 8.91
C HIS A 45 -8.80 23.85 8.49
N GLU A 46 -9.66 22.83 8.35
CA GLU A 46 -11.04 23.01 7.90
C GLU A 46 -11.87 23.91 8.84
N LEU A 47 -11.64 23.80 10.15
CA LEU A 47 -12.35 24.62 11.13
C LEU A 47 -11.94 26.10 11.10
N LYS A 48 -10.73 26.45 10.62
CA LYS A 48 -10.33 27.86 10.45
C LYS A 48 -11.10 28.54 9.33
N SER A 49 -11.47 27.80 8.29
CA SER A 49 -12.27 28.27 7.16
C SER A 49 -13.78 28.00 7.32
N LEU A 50 -14.23 27.66 8.54
CA LEU A 50 -15.61 27.30 8.79
C LEU A 50 -16.57 28.44 8.41
N LEU A 51 -17.51 28.14 7.51
CA LEU A 51 -18.56 29.06 7.11
C LEU A 51 -19.74 28.98 8.07
N ILE A 52 -19.93 30.04 8.85
CA ILE A 52 -21.10 30.21 9.73
C ILE A 52 -22.04 31.21 9.04
N PRO A 53 -23.27 30.79 8.67
CA PRO A 53 -24.17 31.66 7.94
C PRO A 53 -24.69 32.78 8.83
N ASP A 54 -25.02 33.91 8.22
CA ASP A 54 -25.66 35.04 8.89
C ASP A 54 -26.95 34.58 9.59
N GLN A 55 -27.20 35.14 10.78
CA GLN A 55 -28.36 34.82 11.61
C GLN A 55 -29.28 36.01 11.70
N SER A 56 -30.59 35.78 11.77
CA SER A 56 -31.57 36.83 12.01
C SER A 56 -32.76 36.27 12.78
N GLY A 57 -33.44 37.10 13.55
CA GLY A 57 -34.60 36.66 14.30
C GLY A 57 -35.25 37.76 15.12
N HIS A 58 -36.22 37.35 15.93
CA HIS A 58 -36.90 38.20 16.91
C HIS A 58 -36.79 37.57 18.30
N ASP A 59 -36.70 38.42 19.31
CA ASP A 59 -36.72 38.04 20.73
C ASP A 59 -37.48 39.11 21.53
N GLY A 60 -38.74 38.82 21.87
CA GLY A 60 -39.67 39.78 22.43
C GLY A 60 -39.86 41.02 21.54
N HIS A 61 -39.45 42.19 22.04
CA HIS A 61 -39.52 43.48 21.34
C HIS A 61 -38.32 43.78 20.45
N ILE A 62 -37.42 42.81 20.27
CA ILE A 62 -36.17 42.97 19.54
C ILE A 62 -36.25 42.23 18.21
N SER A 63 -35.84 42.89 17.12
CA SER A 63 -35.43 42.25 15.87
C SER A 63 -33.91 42.38 15.73
N TYR A 64 -33.21 41.31 15.33
CA TYR A 64 -31.76 41.33 15.22
C TYR A 64 -31.25 40.62 13.96
N THR A 65 -30.04 41.02 13.56
CA THR A 65 -29.23 40.33 12.55
C THR A 65 -27.78 40.22 13.03
N LEU A 66 -27.18 39.04 12.87
CA LEU A 66 -25.75 38.77 13.02
C LEU A 66 -25.19 38.44 11.64
N THR A 67 -24.20 39.20 11.20
CA THR A 67 -23.65 39.07 9.85
C THR A 67 -22.15 38.99 9.86
N SER A 68 -21.56 38.55 8.74
CA SER A 68 -20.10 38.48 8.59
C SER A 68 -19.45 37.64 9.69
N ILE A 69 -20.09 36.52 10.06
CA ILE A 69 -19.64 35.65 11.14
C ILE A 69 -18.44 34.83 10.65
N LYS A 70 -17.30 34.95 11.33
CA LYS A 70 -16.02 34.35 10.91
C LYS A 70 -15.25 33.79 12.08
N VAL A 71 -14.71 32.59 11.93
CA VAL A 71 -13.72 32.05 12.87
C VAL A 71 -12.41 32.82 12.67
N THR A 72 -11.86 33.36 13.77
CA THR A 72 -10.59 34.10 13.75
C THR A 72 -9.48 33.40 14.51
N GLY A 73 -9.81 32.39 15.32
CA GLY A 73 -8.83 31.63 16.08
C GLY A 73 -9.40 30.34 16.63
N LEU A 74 -8.51 29.36 16.84
CA LEU A 74 -8.80 28.10 17.50
C LEU A 74 -7.76 27.88 18.60
N SER A 75 -8.21 27.45 19.78
CA SER A 75 -7.29 26.99 20.82
C SER A 75 -6.90 25.53 20.56
N PRO A 76 -5.66 25.11 20.89
CA PRO A 76 -5.24 23.72 20.72
C PRO A 76 -6.15 22.75 21.49
N PRO A 77 -6.81 21.79 20.81
CA PRO A 77 -7.61 20.77 21.49
C PRO A 77 -6.77 19.54 21.85
N ILE A 78 -7.39 18.58 22.53
CA ILE A 78 -6.85 17.23 22.73
C ILE A 78 -7.60 16.29 21.79
N SER A 79 -6.88 15.51 20.97
CA SER A 79 -7.49 14.51 20.10
C SER A 79 -7.07 13.08 20.44
N SER A 80 -7.97 12.14 20.19
CA SER A 80 -7.68 10.71 20.22
C SER A 80 -8.49 9.97 19.15
N ILE A 81 -7.95 8.87 18.66
CA ILE A 81 -8.66 7.97 17.74
C ILE A 81 -8.79 6.61 18.43
N SER A 82 -10.01 6.10 18.41
CA SER A 82 -10.39 4.79 18.93
C SER A 82 -10.87 3.89 17.80
N LEU A 83 -10.64 2.58 17.92
CA LEU A 83 -11.18 1.60 16.97
C LEU A 83 -12.59 1.19 17.41
N VAL A 84 -13.50 1.07 16.46
CA VAL A 84 -14.91 0.73 16.68
C VAL A 84 -15.30 -0.47 15.82
N PRO A 85 -14.99 -1.71 16.25
CA PRO A 85 -15.25 -2.92 15.46
C PRO A 85 -16.71 -3.08 15.02
N LYS A 86 -17.67 -2.73 15.89
CA LYS A 86 -19.11 -2.81 15.59
C LYS A 86 -19.56 -1.90 14.44
N LYS A 87 -18.75 -0.90 14.08
CA LYS A 87 -19.00 0.03 12.97
C LYS A 87 -18.00 -0.16 11.84
N ASN A 88 -17.14 -1.18 11.94
CA ASN A 88 -16.00 -1.37 11.05
C ASN A 88 -15.22 -0.08 10.80
N GLY A 89 -14.94 0.67 11.88
CA GLY A 89 -14.59 2.08 11.75
C GLY A 89 -13.67 2.63 12.83
N PHE A 90 -13.28 3.89 12.68
CA PHE A 90 -12.58 4.67 13.68
C PHE A 90 -13.49 5.75 14.25
N SER A 91 -13.38 6.01 15.54
CA SER A 91 -14.00 7.17 16.18
C SER A 91 -12.94 8.12 16.68
N LEU A 92 -12.92 9.30 16.07
CA LEU A 92 -12.15 10.45 16.50
C LEU A 92 -12.91 11.17 17.62
N ALA A 93 -12.23 11.47 18.71
CA ALA A 93 -12.68 12.38 19.74
C ALA A 93 -11.76 13.60 19.80
N VAL A 94 -12.33 14.80 19.75
CA VAL A 94 -11.64 16.07 19.97
C VAL A 94 -12.29 16.76 21.17
N THR A 95 -11.50 17.09 22.18
CA THR A 95 -12.01 17.65 23.45
C THR A 95 -11.31 18.97 23.78
N LYS A 96 -12.02 19.80 24.56
CA LYS A 96 -11.53 21.13 24.99
C LYS A 96 -11.21 22.07 23.81
N LEU A 97 -11.87 21.88 22.67
CA LEU A 97 -11.72 22.81 21.57
C LEU A 97 -12.31 24.17 21.97
N GLY A 98 -11.54 25.23 21.74
CA GLY A 98 -11.97 26.61 21.89
C GLY A 98 -11.93 27.31 20.55
N MET A 99 -12.86 28.24 20.35
CA MET A 99 -13.02 28.95 19.08
C MET A 99 -13.29 30.43 19.34
N SER A 100 -12.54 31.28 18.67
CA SER A 100 -12.77 32.72 18.63
C SER A 100 -13.47 33.07 17.33
N ILE A 101 -14.61 33.74 17.44
CA ILE A 101 -15.46 34.13 16.32
C ILE A 101 -15.66 35.64 16.37
N LYS A 102 -15.65 36.29 15.22
CA LYS A 102 -16.05 37.70 15.08
C LYS A 102 -17.26 37.82 14.18
N GLY A 103 -18.07 38.83 14.43
CA GLY A 103 -19.21 39.17 13.57
C GLY A 103 -19.64 40.62 13.74
N ASN A 104 -20.60 41.02 12.92
CA ASN A 104 -21.30 42.29 13.03
C ASN A 104 -22.71 42.03 13.52
N TRP A 105 -23.27 42.95 14.29
CA TRP A 105 -24.65 42.86 14.76
C TRP A 105 -25.42 44.14 14.45
N LYS A 106 -26.71 43.98 14.21
CA LYS A 106 -27.69 45.09 14.13
C LYS A 106 -28.92 44.66 14.89
N VAL A 107 -29.45 45.57 15.69
CA VAL A 107 -30.60 45.35 16.55
C VAL A 107 -31.57 46.52 16.41
N GLU A 108 -32.85 46.17 16.38
CA GLU A 108 -33.99 47.08 16.35
C GLU A 108 -34.93 46.74 17.51
N TYR A 109 -35.13 47.68 18.43
CA TYR A 109 -36.06 47.56 19.55
C TYR A 109 -37.32 48.38 19.29
N LYS A 110 -38.49 47.74 19.39
CA LYS A 110 -39.80 48.37 19.20
C LYS A 110 -40.75 48.02 20.34
N GLN A 111 -41.09 49.03 21.16
CA GLN A 111 -42.13 48.90 22.18
C GLN A 111 -42.94 50.19 22.28
N GLY A 112 -44.22 50.14 21.90
CA GLY A 112 -45.07 51.34 21.83
C GLY A 112 -44.50 52.39 20.88
N PHE A 113 -44.31 53.63 21.37
CA PHE A 113 -43.69 54.73 20.62
C PHE A 113 -42.15 54.75 20.69
N VAL A 114 -41.53 53.87 21.48
CA VAL A 114 -40.07 53.79 21.61
C VAL A 114 -39.50 52.91 20.51
N HIS A 115 -38.69 53.53 19.66
CA HIS A 115 -38.01 52.88 18.53
C HIS A 115 -36.51 53.18 18.60
N ILE A 116 -35.68 52.14 18.79
CA ILE A 116 -34.23 52.28 18.87
C ILE A 116 -33.59 51.33 17.87
N GLN A 117 -32.66 51.85 17.07
CA GLN A 117 -31.83 51.05 16.18
C GLN A 117 -30.36 51.29 16.51
N THR A 118 -29.60 50.20 16.64
CA THR A 118 -28.17 50.24 16.93
C THR A 118 -27.46 49.08 16.26
N SER A 119 -26.17 49.23 16.03
CA SER A 119 -25.31 48.22 15.41
C SER A 119 -23.90 48.32 15.94
N GLY A 120 -23.12 47.26 15.74
CA GLY A 120 -21.73 47.21 16.14
C GLY A 120 -21.06 45.91 15.72
N SER A 121 -19.95 45.58 16.37
CA SER A 121 -19.29 44.29 16.22
C SER A 121 -19.39 43.46 17.50
N VAL A 122 -19.22 42.15 17.35
CA VAL A 122 -19.24 41.19 18.45
C VAL A 122 -18.04 40.26 18.32
N ASP A 123 -17.34 40.08 19.44
CA ASP A 123 -16.37 39.02 19.63
C ASP A 123 -17.03 37.90 20.45
N VAL A 124 -16.96 36.68 19.96
CA VAL A 124 -17.54 35.49 20.60
C VAL A 124 -16.42 34.51 20.93
N SER A 125 -16.38 34.05 22.17
CA SER A 125 -15.46 33.03 22.64
C SER A 125 -16.24 31.77 23.02
N VAL A 126 -15.98 30.69 22.30
CA VAL A 126 -16.52 29.36 22.56
C VAL A 126 -15.47 28.54 23.30
N SER A 127 -15.87 27.86 24.37
CA SER A 127 -14.97 27.06 25.20
C SER A 127 -15.54 25.67 25.48
N GLY A 128 -14.63 24.72 25.69
CA GLY A 128 -14.99 23.37 26.11
C GLY A 128 -15.82 22.61 25.08
N MET A 129 -15.62 22.88 23.79
CA MET A 129 -16.30 22.14 22.74
C MET A 129 -15.73 20.72 22.66
N ASN A 130 -16.64 19.74 22.60
CA ASN A 130 -16.30 18.34 22.37
C ASN A 130 -16.92 17.90 21.04
N LEU A 131 -16.15 17.17 20.25
CA LEU A 131 -16.52 16.64 18.95
C LEU A 131 -16.20 15.14 18.96
N ALA A 132 -17.13 14.34 18.46
CA ALA A 132 -16.93 12.94 18.16
C ALA A 132 -17.40 12.65 16.75
N GLU A 133 -16.52 12.08 15.93
CA GLU A 133 -16.79 11.69 14.55
C GLU A 133 -16.44 10.21 14.37
N THR A 134 -17.36 9.43 13.80
CA THR A 134 -17.14 8.01 13.53
C THR A 134 -17.13 7.76 12.03
N ALA A 135 -15.99 7.33 11.49
CA ALA A 135 -15.82 6.94 10.09
C ALA A 135 -15.83 5.42 9.96
N SER A 136 -16.60 4.88 9.02
CA SER A 136 -16.69 3.45 8.70
C SER A 136 -15.96 3.14 7.40
N PHE A 137 -15.24 2.02 7.38
CA PHE A 137 -14.49 1.55 6.21
C PHE A 137 -15.23 0.45 5.45
N GLY A 138 -15.03 0.44 4.13
CA GLY A 138 -15.58 -0.57 3.24
C GLY A 138 -14.69 -0.81 2.02
N ILE A 139 -15.28 -1.38 0.98
CA ILE A 139 -14.68 -1.56 -0.34
C ILE A 139 -15.58 -0.88 -1.36
N ASP A 140 -14.98 -0.14 -2.29
CA ASP A 140 -15.71 0.38 -3.46
C ASP A 140 -15.91 -0.69 -4.54
N HIS A 141 -16.68 -0.35 -5.58
CA HIS A 141 -16.97 -1.22 -6.71
C HIS A 141 -15.73 -1.55 -7.58
N THR A 142 -14.60 -0.87 -7.39
CA THR A 142 -13.35 -1.11 -8.11
C THR A 142 -12.35 -1.97 -7.32
N GLY A 143 -12.70 -2.33 -6.07
CA GLY A 143 -11.83 -3.08 -5.17
C GLY A 143 -10.87 -2.21 -4.38
N ARG A 144 -11.12 -0.91 -4.23
CA ARG A 144 -10.32 0.00 -3.36
C ARG A 144 -10.94 0.08 -1.96
N PRO A 145 -10.15 0.40 -0.93
CA PRO A 145 -10.74 0.81 0.35
C PRO A 145 -11.60 2.07 0.16
N SER A 146 -12.71 2.14 0.89
CA SER A 146 -13.55 3.32 1.00
C SER A 146 -13.76 3.71 2.46
N VAL A 147 -14.11 4.97 2.70
CA VAL A 147 -14.43 5.52 4.01
C VAL A 147 -15.61 6.48 3.90
N ALA A 148 -16.50 6.43 4.89
CA ALA A 148 -17.60 7.38 5.01
C ALA A 148 -17.91 7.68 6.48
N SER A 149 -18.41 8.87 6.74
CA SER A 149 -18.98 9.23 8.03
C SER A 149 -20.19 8.35 8.32
N SER A 150 -20.21 7.79 9.52
CA SER A 150 -21.31 7.00 10.07
C SER A 150 -21.99 7.69 11.25
N GLY A 151 -21.48 8.85 11.66
CA GLY A 151 -22.08 9.67 12.71
C GLY A 151 -21.12 10.71 13.27
N CYS A 152 -21.62 11.95 13.34
CA CYS A 152 -20.98 13.08 14.00
C CYS A 152 -21.82 13.59 15.16
N SER A 153 -21.16 13.98 16.25
CA SER A 153 -21.77 14.76 17.33
C SER A 153 -20.80 15.83 17.81
N ALA A 154 -21.33 17.01 18.12
CA ALA A 154 -20.57 18.08 18.73
C ALA A 154 -21.39 18.71 19.86
N THR A 155 -20.73 19.12 20.93
CA THR A 155 -21.34 19.82 22.06
C THR A 155 -20.52 21.04 22.44
N VAL A 156 -21.21 22.11 22.82
CA VAL A 156 -20.60 23.37 23.24
C VAL A 156 -20.70 23.48 24.75
N GLY A 157 -19.56 23.63 25.44
CA GLY A 157 -19.53 23.86 26.88
C GLY A 157 -20.04 25.26 27.23
N GLY A 158 -19.29 26.28 26.82
CA GLY A 158 -19.58 27.68 27.09
C GLY A 158 -19.50 28.55 25.83
N VAL A 159 -20.34 29.59 25.80
CA VAL A 159 -20.28 30.70 24.86
C VAL A 159 -20.24 31.98 25.69
N SER A 160 -19.30 32.87 25.38
CA SER A 160 -19.20 34.19 25.96
C SER A 160 -19.10 35.22 24.85
N VAL A 161 -19.81 36.34 24.98
CA VAL A 161 -19.88 37.37 23.95
C VAL A 161 -19.53 38.76 24.51
N SER A 162 -18.71 39.47 23.74
CA SER A 162 -18.27 40.83 24.01
C SER A 162 -18.68 41.72 22.84
N PHE A 163 -19.58 42.66 23.11
CA PHE A 163 -20.07 43.59 22.09
C PHE A 163 -19.28 44.89 22.11
N HIS A 164 -19.07 45.45 20.92
CA HIS A 164 -18.43 46.72 20.70
C HIS A 164 -19.36 47.64 19.90
N GLY A 165 -19.57 48.85 20.40
CA GLY A 165 -20.53 49.80 19.85
C GLY A 165 -21.95 49.65 20.44
N GLY A 166 -22.80 50.63 20.16
CA GLY A 166 -24.20 50.67 20.62
C GLY A 166 -24.41 51.10 22.08
N THR A 167 -25.68 51.10 22.52
CA THR A 167 -26.06 51.47 23.89
C THR A 167 -25.95 50.26 24.82
N ALA A 168 -25.33 50.45 25.99
CA ALA A 168 -25.09 49.37 26.98
C ALA A 168 -26.38 48.64 27.41
N PHE A 169 -27.50 49.36 27.44
CA PHE A 169 -28.82 48.80 27.72
C PHE A 169 -29.25 47.74 26.69
N ILE A 170 -29.16 48.04 25.39
CA ILE A 170 -29.58 47.10 24.34
C ILE A 170 -28.63 45.90 24.29
N VAL A 171 -27.33 46.13 24.45
CA VAL A 171 -26.29 45.09 24.44
C VAL A 171 -26.53 43.99 25.49
N ASN A 172 -26.98 44.34 26.70
CA ASN A 172 -27.31 43.34 27.71
C ASN A 172 -28.57 42.54 27.37
N LEU A 173 -29.52 43.13 26.64
CA LEU A 173 -30.82 42.53 26.36
C LEU A 173 -30.75 41.40 25.32
N PHE A 174 -29.84 41.50 24.33
CA PHE A 174 -29.70 40.48 23.28
C PHE A 174 -28.48 39.56 23.45
N ARG A 175 -27.72 39.71 24.56
CA ARG A 175 -26.54 38.87 24.86
C ARG A 175 -26.87 37.38 24.83
N HIS A 176 -27.88 36.97 25.59
CA HIS A 176 -28.32 35.58 25.67
C HIS A 176 -28.81 35.05 24.32
N THR A 177 -29.51 35.89 23.56
CA THR A 177 -29.97 35.54 22.21
C THR A 177 -28.78 35.17 21.29
N VAL A 178 -27.67 35.92 21.34
CA VAL A 178 -26.47 35.58 20.55
C VAL A 178 -25.79 34.33 21.08
N GLU A 179 -25.64 34.20 22.40
CA GLU A 179 -25.05 33.01 23.03
C GLU A 179 -25.79 31.74 22.62
N ASP A 180 -27.11 31.74 22.69
CA ASP A 180 -27.98 30.61 22.32
C ASP A 180 -27.90 30.33 20.82
N LYS A 181 -27.97 31.36 19.96
CA LYS A 181 -27.85 31.16 18.51
C LYS A 181 -26.52 30.55 18.11
N ILE A 182 -25.42 30.99 18.72
CA ILE A 182 -24.10 30.40 18.47
C ILE A 182 -24.05 28.97 19.03
N ARG A 183 -24.56 28.73 20.25
CA ARG A 183 -24.61 27.40 20.87
C ARG A 183 -25.40 26.39 20.03
N ASP A 184 -26.47 26.83 19.38
CA ASP A 184 -27.34 25.99 18.56
C ASP A 184 -26.74 25.70 17.18
N ILE A 185 -26.19 26.71 16.50
CA ILE A 185 -25.73 26.54 15.11
C ILE A 185 -24.38 25.86 15.02
N LEU A 186 -23.48 26.13 15.96
CA LEU A 186 -22.08 25.76 15.84
C LEU A 186 -21.86 24.24 15.83
N PRO A 187 -22.52 23.41 16.66
CA PRO A 187 -22.40 21.95 16.60
C PRO A 187 -22.63 21.38 15.19
N SER A 188 -23.72 21.82 14.54
CA SER A 188 -24.08 21.35 13.19
C SER A 188 -23.05 21.77 12.15
N LYS A 189 -22.53 23.00 12.23
CA LYS A 189 -21.53 23.51 11.29
C LYS A 189 -20.16 22.83 11.46
N VAL A 190 -19.72 22.66 12.70
CA VAL A 190 -18.49 21.91 13.02
C VAL A 190 -18.61 20.47 12.51
N CYS A 191 -19.73 19.79 12.78
CA CYS A 191 -19.95 18.45 12.26
C CYS A 191 -19.94 18.41 10.74
N SER A 192 -20.62 19.33 10.06
CA SER A 192 -20.62 19.38 8.60
C SER A 192 -19.21 19.55 8.00
N ALA A 193 -18.34 20.33 8.65
CA ALA A 193 -16.96 20.50 8.20
C ALA A 193 -16.14 19.23 8.40
N VAL A 194 -16.25 18.59 9.57
CA VAL A 194 -15.51 17.38 9.92
C VAL A 194 -15.97 16.18 9.09
N VAL A 195 -17.28 16.03 8.88
CA VAL A 195 -17.84 15.05 7.93
C VAL A 195 -17.29 15.29 6.52
N GLY A 196 -17.12 16.56 6.12
CA GLY A 196 -16.47 16.91 4.86
C GLY A 196 -15.02 16.39 4.75
N VAL A 197 -14.24 16.43 5.84
CA VAL A 197 -12.89 15.84 5.87
C VAL A 197 -12.94 14.34 5.56
N VAL A 198 -13.91 13.62 6.11
CA VAL A 198 -14.06 12.18 5.89
C VAL A 198 -14.59 11.88 4.49
N ASP A 199 -15.78 12.38 4.17
CA ASP A 199 -16.54 12.00 2.97
C ASP A 199 -15.98 12.61 1.68
N LYS A 200 -15.16 13.66 1.79
CA LYS A 200 -14.54 14.32 0.62
C LYS A 200 -13.04 14.13 0.62
N ASN A 201 -12.32 14.57 1.65
CA ASN A 201 -10.85 14.62 1.59
C ASN A 201 -10.25 13.21 1.74
N ALA A 202 -10.65 12.47 2.77
CA ALA A 202 -10.16 11.12 3.04
C ALA A 202 -10.65 10.12 1.98
N GLU A 203 -11.94 10.15 1.64
CA GLU A 203 -12.49 9.27 0.60
C GLU A 203 -11.87 9.53 -0.78
N LYS A 204 -11.64 10.79 -1.16
CA LYS A 204 -10.90 11.12 -2.38
C LYS A 204 -9.48 10.56 -2.36
N SER A 205 -8.82 10.61 -1.21
CA SER A 205 -7.45 10.07 -1.08
C SER A 205 -7.46 8.56 -1.28
N LEU A 206 -8.38 7.83 -0.66
CA LEU A 206 -8.50 6.38 -0.80
C LEU A 206 -8.89 5.96 -2.23
N SER A 207 -9.84 6.66 -2.86
CA SER A 207 -10.26 6.38 -4.24
C SER A 207 -9.14 6.61 -5.28
N THR A 208 -8.06 7.33 -4.94
CA THR A 208 -6.89 7.50 -5.82
C THR A 208 -5.88 6.36 -5.74
N LEU A 209 -5.97 5.47 -4.75
CA LEU A 209 -4.97 4.41 -4.54
C LEU A 209 -4.93 3.42 -5.72
N PRO A 210 -3.77 3.17 -6.34
CA PRO A 210 -3.71 2.29 -7.51
C PRO A 210 -4.13 0.86 -7.14
N VAL A 211 -5.12 0.32 -7.85
CA VAL A 211 -5.53 -1.09 -7.70
C VAL A 211 -4.60 -2.04 -8.44
N THR A 212 -3.80 -1.53 -9.38
CA THR A 212 -2.75 -2.29 -10.05
C THR A 212 -1.49 -1.45 -10.18
N ILE A 213 -0.31 -2.06 -9.99
CA ILE A 213 0.98 -1.40 -10.16
C ILE A 213 1.81 -2.18 -11.18
N GLN A 214 2.36 -1.47 -12.16
CA GLN A 214 3.23 -2.08 -13.15
C GLN A 214 4.60 -2.43 -12.56
N VAL A 215 5.04 -3.67 -12.78
CA VAL A 215 6.36 -4.18 -12.41
C VAL A 215 7.05 -4.72 -13.66
N ALA A 216 8.33 -4.38 -13.85
CA ALA A 216 9.18 -4.91 -14.92
C ALA A 216 8.55 -4.91 -16.34
N ASP A 217 8.03 -3.75 -16.79
CA ASP A 217 7.43 -3.44 -18.11
C ASP A 217 6.30 -4.35 -18.65
N ARG A 218 6.11 -5.52 -18.06
CA ARG A 218 5.32 -6.64 -18.58
C ARG A 218 4.39 -7.24 -17.54
N PHE A 219 4.56 -6.90 -16.26
CA PHE A 219 3.76 -7.45 -15.17
C PHE A 219 2.94 -6.36 -14.49
N LEU A 220 1.80 -6.76 -13.93
CA LEU A 220 0.95 -5.92 -13.08
C LEU A 220 0.73 -6.66 -11.77
N VAL A 221 0.94 -6.00 -10.64
CA VAL A 221 0.54 -6.53 -9.32
C VAL A 221 -0.84 -5.97 -9.00
N ASP A 222 -1.79 -6.85 -8.70
CA ASP A 222 -3.16 -6.53 -8.32
C ASP A 222 -3.30 -6.39 -6.80
N TYR A 223 -3.63 -5.18 -6.37
CA TYR A 223 -3.82 -4.79 -4.98
C TYR A 223 -5.30 -4.55 -4.64
N ARG A 224 -6.24 -5.00 -5.48
CA ARG A 224 -7.67 -4.94 -5.11
C ARG A 224 -7.92 -5.71 -3.83
N LEU A 225 -8.84 -5.18 -3.03
CA LEU A 225 -9.25 -5.81 -1.78
C LEU A 225 -10.05 -7.07 -2.06
N VAL A 226 -9.68 -8.17 -1.40
CA VAL A 226 -10.41 -9.45 -1.44
C VAL A 226 -11.47 -9.54 -0.35
N ALA A 227 -11.40 -8.65 0.64
CA ALA A 227 -12.35 -8.54 1.74
C ALA A 227 -12.36 -7.10 2.29
N SER A 228 -13.46 -6.74 2.95
CA SER A 228 -13.58 -5.42 3.59
C SER A 228 -12.47 -5.25 4.63
N PRO A 229 -11.91 -4.04 4.82
CA PRO A 229 -11.02 -3.78 5.92
C PRO A 229 -11.63 -4.27 7.23
N ASN A 230 -10.83 -4.90 8.08
CA ASN A 230 -11.30 -5.48 9.34
C ASN A 230 -10.77 -4.67 10.51
N ILE A 231 -11.67 -4.11 11.31
CA ILE A 231 -11.32 -3.31 12.48
C ILE A 231 -11.50 -4.13 13.76
N SER A 232 -10.41 -4.35 14.49
CA SER A 232 -10.41 -4.99 15.81
C SER A 232 -10.33 -3.95 16.93
N ASN A 233 -10.28 -4.40 18.19
CA ASN A 233 -10.11 -3.50 19.34
C ASN A 233 -8.69 -2.89 19.43
N SER A 234 -7.70 -3.42 18.70
CA SER A 234 -6.29 -3.01 18.83
C SER A 234 -5.59 -2.71 17.50
N TYR A 235 -6.22 -3.01 16.36
CA TYR A 235 -5.64 -2.78 15.04
C TYR A 235 -6.71 -2.77 13.93
N ALA A 236 -6.36 -2.19 12.80
CA ALA A 236 -7.09 -2.26 11.54
C ALA A 236 -6.30 -3.10 10.54
N GLU A 237 -6.97 -3.93 9.75
CA GLU A 237 -6.36 -4.75 8.70
C GLU A 237 -7.00 -4.50 7.34
N VAL A 238 -6.17 -4.60 6.31
CA VAL A 238 -6.55 -4.52 4.90
C VAL A 238 -5.99 -5.75 4.18
N PHE A 239 -6.76 -6.31 3.24
CA PHE A 239 -6.51 -7.61 2.64
C PHE A 239 -6.46 -7.47 1.12
N ASP A 240 -5.26 -7.41 0.57
CA ASP A 240 -5.02 -7.21 -0.85
C ASP A 240 -4.86 -8.55 -1.56
N LYS A 241 -5.30 -8.61 -2.82
CA LYS A 241 -5.17 -9.81 -3.65
C LYS A 241 -3.72 -10.26 -3.80
N GLY A 242 -2.80 -9.33 -4.02
CA GLY A 242 -1.36 -9.60 -4.11
C GLY A 242 -0.99 -10.57 -5.24
N GLU A 243 -1.78 -10.62 -6.30
CA GLU A 243 -1.57 -11.49 -7.47
C GLU A 243 -0.82 -10.75 -8.56
N VAL A 244 0.09 -11.43 -9.25
CA VAL A 244 0.79 -10.88 -10.40
C VAL A 244 0.17 -11.38 -11.70
N PHE A 245 -0.13 -10.44 -12.60
CA PHE A 245 -0.67 -10.66 -13.93
C PHE A 245 0.37 -10.35 -15.00
N TRP A 246 0.22 -10.98 -16.17
CA TRP A 246 0.86 -10.52 -17.39
C TRP A 246 0.08 -9.35 -17.97
N LYS A 247 0.74 -8.22 -18.26
CA LYS A 247 0.06 -6.97 -18.66
C LYS A 247 -0.81 -7.12 -19.91
N ALA A 248 -0.44 -7.99 -20.84
CA ALA A 248 -1.19 -8.23 -22.08
C ALA A 248 -2.23 -9.36 -21.97
N ASP A 249 -2.27 -10.09 -20.84
CA ASP A 249 -3.18 -11.22 -20.60
C ASP A 249 -3.49 -11.32 -19.10
N LEU A 250 -4.63 -10.78 -18.68
CA LEU A 250 -5.04 -10.68 -17.27
C LEU A 250 -5.65 -11.98 -16.74
N LYS A 251 -5.06 -13.12 -17.08
CA LYS A 251 -5.50 -14.43 -16.62
C LYS A 251 -4.93 -14.75 -15.23
N GLU A 252 -5.79 -15.21 -14.34
CA GLU A 252 -5.40 -15.62 -12.99
C GLU A 252 -4.51 -16.86 -12.99
N ALA A 253 -3.66 -16.96 -11.98
CA ALA A 253 -2.88 -18.16 -11.69
C ALA A 253 -3.84 -19.31 -11.27
N PRO A 254 -3.56 -20.58 -11.66
CA PRO A 254 -4.43 -21.72 -11.42
C PRO A 254 -4.32 -22.27 -9.98
N PHE A 255 -3.97 -21.41 -9.02
CA PHE A 255 -3.79 -21.73 -7.60
C PHE A 255 -4.18 -20.53 -6.76
N SER A 256 -4.44 -20.75 -5.48
CA SER A 256 -4.90 -19.69 -4.56
C SER A 256 -3.99 -19.57 -3.35
N PRO A 257 -3.91 -18.37 -2.75
CA PRO A 257 -3.13 -18.15 -1.53
C PRO A 257 -3.64 -18.99 -0.36
N GLN A 258 -2.71 -19.42 0.48
CA GLN A 258 -3.02 -20.02 1.78
C GLN A 258 -3.34 -18.93 2.82
N PRO A 259 -4.10 -19.25 3.87
CA PRO A 259 -4.39 -18.30 4.94
C PRO A 259 -3.10 -17.79 5.60
N LEU A 260 -2.98 -16.47 5.76
CA LEU A 260 -1.86 -15.88 6.48
C LEU A 260 -2.02 -16.07 7.99
N PRO A 261 -0.93 -16.37 8.73
CA PRO A 261 -1.01 -16.69 10.15
C PRO A 261 -1.53 -15.51 10.96
N ALA A 262 -2.31 -15.75 12.01
CA ALA A 262 -2.69 -14.69 12.94
C ALA A 262 -1.47 -14.16 13.70
N LEU A 263 -1.45 -12.86 13.98
CA LEU A 263 -0.45 -12.23 14.85
C LEU A 263 -1.18 -11.47 15.95
N THR A 264 -0.73 -11.61 17.19
CA THR A 264 -1.24 -10.84 18.34
C THR A 264 -0.38 -9.63 18.66
N ASP A 265 0.86 -9.60 18.17
CA ASP A 265 1.78 -8.48 18.35
C ASP A 265 1.22 -7.19 17.74
N THR A 266 1.32 -6.12 18.52
CA THR A 266 0.91 -4.75 18.18
C THR A 266 2.01 -3.74 18.57
N SER A 267 3.24 -4.21 18.77
CA SER A 267 4.37 -3.38 19.22
C SER A 267 4.86 -2.39 18.16
N ARG A 268 4.68 -2.71 16.88
CA ARG A 268 5.01 -1.84 15.74
C ARG A 268 3.79 -1.08 15.24
N HIS A 269 4.02 0.05 14.57
CA HIS A 269 2.93 0.84 13.98
C HIS A 269 2.24 0.10 12.84
N VAL A 270 3.03 -0.55 11.98
CA VAL A 270 2.55 -1.24 10.77
C VAL A 270 3.14 -2.64 10.69
N TYR A 271 2.30 -3.58 10.26
CA TYR A 271 2.73 -4.91 9.83
C TYR A 271 2.29 -5.19 8.40
N ILE A 272 3.16 -5.81 7.62
CA ILE A 272 2.93 -6.18 6.22
C ILE A 272 3.25 -7.67 6.08
N TRP A 273 2.27 -8.47 5.70
CA TRP A 273 2.48 -9.86 5.32
C TRP A 273 2.46 -9.97 3.80
N MET A 274 3.36 -10.77 3.26
CA MET A 274 3.29 -11.22 1.87
C MET A 274 3.30 -12.75 1.85
N SER A 275 2.28 -13.32 1.23
CA SER A 275 2.14 -14.75 1.00
C SER A 275 3.16 -15.21 -0.04
N GLU A 276 3.60 -16.46 0.10
CA GLU A 276 4.33 -17.21 -0.93
C GLU A 276 3.57 -17.26 -2.28
N TYR A 277 2.25 -17.08 -2.25
CA TYR A 277 1.41 -16.94 -3.44
C TYR A 277 1.87 -15.81 -4.37
N THR A 278 2.23 -14.65 -3.83
CA THR A 278 2.62 -13.47 -4.63
C THR A 278 3.82 -13.76 -5.54
N PRO A 279 4.99 -14.20 -5.05
CA PRO A 279 6.11 -14.54 -5.93
C PRO A 279 5.82 -15.74 -6.85
N ASN A 280 5.03 -16.72 -6.43
CA ASN A 280 4.67 -17.85 -7.31
C ASN A 280 3.72 -17.44 -8.45
N SER A 281 2.78 -16.52 -8.22
CA SER A 281 1.95 -15.98 -9.28
C SER A 281 2.81 -15.25 -10.33
N PHE A 282 3.83 -14.49 -9.90
CA PHE A 282 4.81 -13.90 -10.82
C PHE A 282 5.58 -14.97 -11.62
N LEU A 283 6.10 -16.01 -10.95
CA LEU A 283 6.85 -17.09 -11.62
C LEU A 283 5.98 -17.86 -12.62
N TYR A 284 4.70 -18.05 -12.30
CA TYR A 284 3.71 -18.62 -13.20
C TYR A 284 3.57 -17.77 -14.46
N GLN A 285 3.25 -16.48 -14.33
CA GLN A 285 3.11 -15.58 -15.48
C GLN A 285 4.40 -15.48 -16.30
N ALA A 286 5.54 -15.39 -15.63
CA ALA A 286 6.84 -15.29 -16.29
C ALA A 286 7.16 -16.56 -17.10
N HIS A 287 6.80 -17.74 -16.59
CA HIS A 287 6.99 -19.00 -17.31
C HIS A 287 6.02 -19.14 -18.49
N THR A 288 4.72 -19.00 -18.26
CA THR A 288 3.67 -19.25 -19.27
C THR A 288 3.75 -18.29 -20.46
N HIS A 289 4.24 -17.08 -20.24
CA HIS A 289 4.46 -16.09 -21.29
C HIS A 289 5.88 -16.10 -21.86
N GLY A 290 6.70 -17.10 -21.53
CA GLY A 290 8.04 -17.29 -22.10
C GLY A 290 9.05 -16.21 -21.71
N TYR A 291 8.81 -15.47 -20.63
CA TYR A 291 9.69 -14.42 -20.11
C TYR A 291 10.96 -15.01 -19.48
N LEU A 292 10.88 -16.22 -18.91
CA LEU A 292 12.02 -16.92 -18.30
C LEU A 292 12.87 -17.65 -19.35
N LYS A 293 13.39 -16.87 -20.30
CA LYS A 293 14.33 -17.30 -21.35
C LYS A 293 15.53 -16.36 -21.39
N TYR A 294 16.73 -16.91 -21.46
CA TYR A 294 17.95 -16.10 -21.47
C TYR A 294 19.05 -16.75 -22.30
N ASN A 295 19.72 -15.97 -23.14
CA ASN A 295 20.83 -16.43 -23.95
C ASN A 295 22.15 -15.90 -23.37
N VAL A 296 22.99 -16.80 -22.89
CA VAL A 296 24.36 -16.47 -22.48
C VAL A 296 25.28 -16.55 -23.69
N THR A 297 26.02 -15.48 -23.91
CA THR A 297 27.03 -15.32 -24.93
C THR A 297 28.36 -14.89 -24.31
N LYS A 298 29.41 -14.81 -25.14
CA LYS A 298 30.71 -14.29 -24.72
C LYS A 298 30.66 -12.86 -24.14
N ASN A 299 29.67 -12.06 -24.53
CA ASN A 299 29.57 -10.66 -24.09
C ASN A 299 29.03 -10.53 -22.66
N ASP A 300 28.34 -11.56 -22.17
CA ASP A 300 27.77 -11.61 -20.81
C ASP A 300 28.81 -12.05 -19.77
N LEU A 301 30.00 -12.48 -20.21
CA LEU A 301 31.09 -12.87 -19.33
C LEU A 301 31.94 -11.66 -18.91
N PRO A 302 32.42 -11.63 -17.65
CA PRO A 302 33.42 -10.68 -17.20
C PRO A 302 34.66 -10.67 -18.11
N SER A 303 35.34 -9.53 -18.20
CA SER A 303 36.49 -9.32 -19.11
C SER A 303 37.55 -10.41 -19.01
N ASP A 304 37.90 -10.83 -17.80
CA ASP A 304 38.92 -11.85 -17.53
C ASP A 304 38.49 -13.27 -17.99
N ASN A 305 37.18 -13.47 -18.17
CA ASN A 305 36.58 -14.76 -18.51
C ASN A 305 36.02 -14.80 -19.94
N LYS A 306 36.21 -13.75 -20.76
CA LYS A 306 35.68 -13.69 -22.14
C LYS A 306 36.10 -14.87 -23.01
N SER A 307 37.27 -15.46 -22.79
CA SER A 307 37.70 -16.64 -23.55
C SER A 307 37.02 -17.94 -23.12
N TYR A 308 36.28 -17.96 -22.01
CA TYR A 308 35.72 -19.17 -21.43
C TYR A 308 34.79 -19.90 -22.40
N LEU A 309 33.93 -19.18 -23.12
CA LEU A 309 33.01 -19.74 -24.13
C LEU A 309 33.66 -20.02 -25.50
N ASN A 310 34.96 -19.76 -25.68
CA ASN A 310 35.61 -20.10 -26.93
C ASN A 310 35.79 -21.63 -27.07
N THR A 311 35.80 -22.12 -28.30
CA THR A 311 36.17 -23.52 -28.60
C THR A 311 37.68 -23.69 -28.84
N THR A 312 38.43 -22.59 -28.95
CA THR A 312 39.89 -22.61 -29.09
C THR A 312 40.49 -21.50 -28.23
N CYS A 313 41.47 -21.85 -27.40
CA CYS A 313 42.16 -20.94 -26.49
C CYS A 313 43.52 -21.52 -26.06
N LYS A 314 44.40 -20.68 -25.50
CA LYS A 314 45.69 -21.10 -24.94
C LYS A 314 45.61 -21.66 -23.51
N LEU A 315 44.58 -21.27 -22.76
CA LEU A 315 44.38 -21.62 -21.35
C LEU A 315 43.09 -22.45 -21.17
N LYS A 316 42.13 -21.95 -20.40
CA LYS A 316 40.88 -22.65 -20.06
C LYS A 316 39.70 -22.07 -20.84
N CYS A 317 39.06 -22.90 -21.64
CA CYS A 317 37.82 -22.59 -22.35
C CYS A 317 37.01 -23.87 -22.58
N VAL A 318 35.77 -23.75 -23.07
CA VAL A 318 34.91 -24.90 -23.35
C VAL A 318 35.60 -25.93 -24.24
N GLY A 319 36.37 -25.50 -25.25
CA GLY A 319 37.08 -26.43 -26.13
C GLY A 319 38.22 -27.21 -25.48
N THR A 320 38.86 -26.68 -24.43
CA THR A 320 39.88 -27.41 -23.66
C THR A 320 39.27 -28.28 -22.57
N ILE A 321 38.09 -27.92 -22.06
CA ILE A 321 37.34 -28.71 -21.07
C ILE A 321 36.59 -29.87 -21.76
N ILE A 322 35.92 -29.61 -22.88
CA ILE A 322 35.22 -30.58 -23.75
C ILE A 322 35.97 -30.66 -25.10
N PRO A 323 37.03 -31.49 -25.21
CA PRO A 323 37.86 -31.58 -26.43
C PRO A 323 37.06 -31.89 -27.70
N GLN A 324 35.96 -32.64 -27.59
CA GLN A 324 35.11 -32.98 -28.73
C GLN A 324 34.54 -31.73 -29.41
N ILE A 325 34.22 -30.68 -28.63
CA ILE A 325 33.76 -29.39 -29.17
C ILE A 325 34.93 -28.65 -29.83
N GLY A 326 36.10 -28.61 -29.18
CA GLY A 326 37.29 -27.92 -29.68
C GLY A 326 37.79 -28.47 -31.01
N HIS A 327 37.78 -29.80 -31.18
CA HIS A 327 38.19 -30.45 -32.42
C HIS A 327 37.17 -30.31 -33.55
N LYS A 328 35.86 -30.45 -33.25
CA LYS A 328 34.81 -30.43 -34.27
C LYS A 328 34.48 -29.01 -34.76
N TYR A 329 34.65 -28.01 -33.90
CA TYR A 329 34.31 -26.61 -34.20
C TYR A 329 35.44 -25.66 -33.79
N PRO A 330 36.63 -25.71 -34.42
CA PRO A 330 37.72 -24.81 -34.07
C PRO A 330 37.38 -23.34 -34.33
N ASN A 331 38.03 -22.43 -33.60
CA ASN A 331 37.90 -20.97 -33.72
C ASN A 331 36.45 -20.44 -33.62
N SER A 332 35.59 -21.16 -32.89
CA SER A 332 34.17 -20.85 -32.73
C SER A 332 33.88 -20.35 -31.30
N THR A 333 32.67 -19.84 -31.08
CA THR A 333 32.19 -19.45 -29.73
C THR A 333 30.92 -20.22 -29.37
N VAL A 334 30.79 -20.61 -28.11
CA VAL A 334 29.63 -21.32 -27.59
C VAL A 334 28.59 -20.31 -27.10
N LYS A 335 27.33 -20.57 -27.44
CA LYS A 335 26.15 -19.88 -26.91
C LYS A 335 25.28 -20.86 -26.14
N LEU A 336 24.69 -20.40 -25.06
CA LEU A 336 23.79 -21.18 -24.23
C LEU A 336 22.43 -20.51 -24.18
N GLY A 337 21.38 -21.23 -24.57
CA GLY A 337 20.00 -20.77 -24.43
C GLY A 337 19.35 -21.50 -23.28
N PHE A 338 18.95 -20.75 -22.26
CA PHE A 338 18.23 -21.21 -21.09
C PHE A 338 16.74 -20.94 -21.29
N GLU A 339 15.92 -21.95 -21.01
CA GLU A 339 14.47 -21.79 -20.91
C GLU A 339 13.92 -22.68 -19.81
N THR A 340 12.94 -22.18 -19.07
CA THR A 340 12.25 -22.98 -18.03
C THR A 340 11.38 -24.05 -18.67
N MET A 341 11.46 -25.29 -18.16
CA MET A 341 10.65 -26.43 -18.64
C MET A 341 9.30 -26.54 -17.93
N ALA A 342 9.21 -25.95 -16.74
CA ALA A 342 8.03 -25.90 -15.90
C ALA A 342 8.07 -24.60 -15.09
N VAL A 343 6.93 -24.21 -14.53
CA VAL A 343 6.80 -23.08 -13.62
C VAL A 343 7.79 -23.26 -12.45
N PRO A 344 8.73 -22.32 -12.24
CA PRO A 344 9.58 -22.37 -11.06
C PRO A 344 8.76 -22.23 -9.78
N ASN A 345 9.19 -22.88 -8.71
CA ASN A 345 8.50 -22.82 -7.42
C ASN A 345 9.35 -22.05 -6.41
N ALA A 346 8.77 -21.04 -5.79
CA ALA A 346 9.37 -20.29 -4.69
C ALA A 346 8.74 -20.74 -3.37
N THR A 347 9.56 -21.07 -2.37
CA THR A 347 9.11 -21.54 -1.06
C THR A 347 9.74 -20.71 0.04
N MET A 348 8.92 -20.07 0.87
CA MET A 348 9.36 -19.36 2.06
C MET A 348 9.50 -20.37 3.20
N THR A 349 10.68 -20.42 3.80
CA THR A 349 10.99 -21.32 4.92
C THR A 349 11.25 -20.50 6.20
N ASN A 350 12.03 -21.03 7.14
CA ASN A 350 12.49 -20.25 8.29
C ASN A 350 13.72 -19.42 7.87
N LYS A 351 13.54 -18.10 7.71
CA LYS A 351 14.56 -17.08 7.34
C LYS A 351 14.96 -16.99 5.87
N THR A 352 14.69 -18.00 5.03
CA THR A 352 15.10 -17.99 3.62
C THR A 352 13.93 -18.14 2.65
N LEU A 353 14.20 -17.78 1.39
CA LEU A 353 13.36 -18.03 0.24
C LEU A 353 14.10 -19.00 -0.67
N ASP A 354 13.56 -20.21 -0.83
CA ASP A 354 14.15 -21.24 -1.69
C ASP A 354 13.41 -21.25 -3.04
N VAL A 355 14.15 -21.17 -4.14
CA VAL A 355 13.60 -21.16 -5.50
C VAL A 355 14.14 -22.36 -6.27
N ASN A 356 13.22 -23.22 -6.70
CA ASN A 356 13.52 -24.40 -7.49
C ASN A 356 13.17 -24.16 -8.95
N VAL A 357 14.15 -24.34 -9.83
CA VAL A 357 14.03 -24.08 -11.27
C VAL A 357 14.43 -25.32 -12.04
N LYS A 358 13.55 -25.82 -12.90
CA LYS A 358 13.87 -26.85 -13.89
C LYS A 358 13.94 -26.21 -15.27
N SER A 359 15.11 -26.25 -15.88
CA SER A 359 15.37 -25.59 -17.16
C SER A 359 16.01 -26.52 -18.18
N LEU A 360 15.76 -26.22 -19.44
CA LEU A 360 16.43 -26.79 -20.59
C LEU A 360 17.53 -25.82 -21.01
N VAL A 361 18.73 -26.35 -21.21
CA VAL A 361 19.88 -25.58 -21.67
C VAL A 361 20.35 -26.16 -22.99
N THR A 362 20.23 -25.37 -24.04
CA THR A 362 20.70 -25.77 -25.37
C THR A 362 21.98 -25.04 -25.72
N LEU A 363 22.97 -25.79 -26.21
CA LEU A 363 24.28 -25.29 -26.57
C LEU A 363 24.42 -25.28 -28.09
N TRP A 364 24.94 -24.16 -28.61
CA TRP A 364 25.32 -24.02 -30.01
C TRP A 364 26.75 -23.50 -30.14
N ALA A 365 27.46 -23.94 -31.17
CA ALA A 365 28.67 -23.28 -31.63
C ALA A 365 28.30 -22.27 -32.73
N GLN A 366 28.69 -21.01 -32.54
CA GLN A 366 28.72 -20.01 -33.60
C GLN A 366 30.10 -20.03 -34.25
N THR A 367 30.14 -20.42 -35.52
CA THR A 367 31.36 -20.51 -36.33
C THR A 367 31.82 -19.13 -36.83
N PRO A 368 33.05 -19.00 -37.34
CA PRO A 368 33.52 -17.77 -37.97
C PRO A 368 32.66 -17.29 -39.15
N THR A 369 31.95 -18.19 -39.82
CA THR A 369 31.05 -17.87 -40.94
C THR A 369 29.64 -17.52 -40.47
N ASN A 370 29.43 -17.28 -39.17
CA ASN A 370 28.15 -17.01 -38.53
C ASN A 370 27.10 -18.13 -38.64
N THR A 371 27.51 -19.35 -38.99
CA THR A 371 26.62 -20.51 -38.93
C THR A 371 26.53 -21.02 -37.49
N THR A 372 25.32 -21.37 -37.05
CA THR A 372 25.06 -21.96 -35.74
C THR A 372 24.93 -23.47 -35.85
N ALA A 373 25.82 -24.20 -35.17
CA ALA A 373 25.80 -25.66 -35.12
C ALA A 373 25.34 -26.14 -33.73
N PHE A 374 24.36 -27.05 -33.70
CA PHE A 374 23.89 -27.67 -32.48
C PHE A 374 24.98 -28.53 -31.82
N LEU A 375 25.18 -28.36 -30.51
CA LEU A 375 26.17 -29.12 -29.74
C LEU A 375 25.51 -30.14 -28.82
N ALA A 376 24.67 -29.69 -27.90
CA ALA A 376 24.02 -30.53 -26.91
C ALA A 376 22.81 -29.83 -26.28
N THR A 377 21.94 -30.63 -25.67
CA THR A 377 20.84 -30.18 -24.81
C THR A 377 20.98 -30.85 -23.45
N LEU A 378 20.88 -30.07 -22.38
CA LEU A 378 20.94 -30.52 -21.01
C LEU A 378 19.69 -30.09 -20.25
N ILE A 379 19.30 -30.87 -19.25
CA ILE A 379 18.39 -30.43 -18.20
C ILE A 379 19.23 -29.95 -17.03
N VAL A 380 18.86 -28.78 -16.49
CA VAL A 380 19.44 -28.22 -15.27
C VAL A 380 18.32 -28.07 -14.25
N ASN A 381 18.46 -28.79 -13.13
CA ASN A 381 17.66 -28.56 -11.93
C ASN A 381 18.48 -27.68 -10.99
N ALA A 382 18.09 -26.42 -10.83
CA ALA A 382 18.70 -25.47 -9.92
C ALA A 382 17.87 -25.34 -8.64
N SER A 383 18.53 -25.39 -7.50
CA SER A 383 17.98 -25.03 -6.19
C SER A 383 18.73 -23.80 -5.71
N LEU A 384 18.04 -22.69 -5.53
CA LEU A 384 18.61 -21.40 -5.12
C LEU A 384 18.06 -21.05 -3.74
N THR A 385 18.90 -20.67 -2.80
CA THR A 385 18.49 -20.15 -1.51
C THR A 385 18.84 -18.68 -1.45
N ALA A 386 17.81 -17.85 -1.29
CA ALA A 386 17.93 -16.42 -1.16
C ALA A 386 17.61 -15.95 0.26
N GLN A 387 18.32 -14.92 0.71
CA GLN A 387 18.10 -14.25 1.98
C GLN A 387 17.41 -12.90 1.72
N PRO A 388 16.12 -12.76 2.08
CA PRO A 388 15.41 -11.49 1.98
C PRO A 388 15.94 -10.45 2.98
N SER A 389 15.93 -9.17 2.60
CA SER A 389 16.29 -8.05 3.46
C SER A 389 15.55 -6.77 3.07
N ILE A 390 15.38 -5.84 4.01
CA ILE A 390 14.83 -4.52 3.72
C ILE A 390 15.96 -3.51 3.54
N LYS A 391 16.01 -2.86 2.37
CA LYS A 391 16.99 -1.80 2.06
C LYS A 391 16.26 -0.63 1.41
N ASN A 392 16.43 0.58 1.95
CA ASN A 392 15.78 1.80 1.44
C ASN A 392 14.27 1.62 1.21
N GLU A 393 13.58 1.00 2.17
CA GLU A 393 12.13 0.73 2.11
C GLU A 393 11.70 -0.20 0.96
N ARG A 394 12.65 -0.99 0.45
CA ARG A 394 12.42 -2.01 -0.56
C ARG A 394 12.69 -3.38 0.03
N LEU A 395 11.81 -4.33 -0.29
CA LEU A 395 12.07 -5.75 -0.09
C LEU A 395 13.03 -6.23 -1.19
N THR A 396 14.24 -6.57 -0.77
CA THR A 396 15.32 -7.07 -1.64
C THR A 396 15.71 -8.47 -1.22
N ALA A 397 16.51 -9.16 -2.03
CA ALA A 397 17.11 -10.43 -1.63
C ALA A 397 18.51 -10.60 -2.22
N VAL A 398 19.28 -11.51 -1.64
CA VAL A 398 20.57 -11.97 -2.17
C VAL A 398 20.59 -13.50 -2.14
N ILE A 399 21.01 -14.13 -3.23
CA ILE A 399 21.25 -15.58 -3.28
C ILE A 399 22.49 -15.87 -2.45
N THR A 400 22.33 -16.69 -1.41
CA THR A 400 23.40 -17.07 -0.46
C THR A 400 23.93 -18.47 -0.72
N ASP A 401 23.11 -19.34 -1.30
CA ASP A 401 23.50 -20.71 -1.66
C ASP A 401 22.80 -21.13 -2.95
N HIS A 402 23.45 -22.01 -3.71
CA HIS A 402 22.91 -22.57 -4.95
C HIS A 402 23.49 -23.95 -5.23
N THR A 403 22.63 -24.84 -5.72
CA THR A 403 23.04 -26.17 -6.19
C THR A 403 22.47 -26.42 -7.59
N PHE A 404 23.29 -26.97 -8.48
CA PHE A 404 22.88 -27.36 -9.82
C PHE A 404 23.02 -28.86 -10.02
N LYS A 405 21.99 -29.51 -10.56
CA LYS A 405 22.03 -30.92 -10.97
C LYS A 405 21.75 -31.01 -12.46
N LEU A 406 22.72 -31.51 -13.21
CA LEU A 406 22.72 -31.51 -14.66
C LEU A 406 22.65 -32.91 -15.26
N SER A 407 21.85 -33.07 -16.31
CA SER A 407 21.79 -34.30 -17.09
C SER A 407 21.73 -34.00 -18.59
N VAL A 408 22.42 -34.81 -19.38
CA VAL A 408 22.42 -34.66 -20.84
C VAL A 408 21.16 -35.31 -21.42
N VAL A 409 20.43 -34.56 -22.24
CA VAL A 409 19.28 -35.05 -23.01
C VAL A 409 19.73 -35.54 -24.37
N LYS A 410 20.53 -34.73 -25.07
CA LYS A 410 21.00 -35.00 -26.43
C LYS A 410 22.38 -34.40 -26.63
N SER A 411 23.24 -35.08 -27.40
CA SER A 411 24.56 -34.58 -27.79
C SER A 411 24.86 -34.89 -29.24
N ALA A 412 25.34 -33.89 -29.99
CA ALA A 412 25.85 -33.98 -31.36
C ALA A 412 27.39 -34.04 -31.42
N VAL A 413 28.04 -33.98 -30.25
CA VAL A 413 29.51 -33.98 -30.10
C VAL A 413 30.03 -35.25 -29.42
N GLY A 414 29.21 -36.31 -29.40
CA GLY A 414 29.54 -37.59 -28.77
C GLY A 414 29.21 -37.62 -27.28
N GLN A 415 29.77 -38.60 -26.58
CA GLN A 415 29.51 -38.79 -25.15
C GLN A 415 30.10 -37.64 -24.33
N LEU A 416 29.25 -37.02 -23.51
CA LEU A 416 29.64 -35.97 -22.57
C LEU A 416 29.63 -36.54 -21.16
N PHE A 417 30.79 -36.58 -20.51
CA PHE A 417 30.92 -37.09 -19.14
C PHE A 417 30.45 -36.05 -18.11
N PRO A 418 29.78 -36.46 -17.01
CA PRO A 418 29.27 -35.58 -15.96
C PRO A 418 30.25 -34.52 -15.46
N ALA A 419 31.47 -34.93 -15.10
CA ALA A 419 32.48 -34.01 -14.58
C ALA A 419 32.77 -32.84 -15.54
N VAL A 420 32.69 -33.08 -16.84
CA VAL A 420 33.08 -32.12 -17.86
C VAL A 420 31.98 -31.09 -18.11
N TYR A 421 30.74 -31.54 -18.33
CA TYR A 421 29.64 -30.61 -18.57
C TYR A 421 29.22 -29.87 -17.29
N ASN A 422 29.36 -30.48 -16.11
CA ASN A 422 29.15 -29.78 -14.84
C ASN A 422 30.14 -28.61 -14.73
N ALA A 423 31.43 -28.86 -14.94
CA ALA A 423 32.45 -27.81 -14.84
C ALA A 423 32.20 -26.62 -15.78
N VAL A 424 31.67 -26.86 -16.97
CA VAL A 424 31.33 -25.80 -17.94
C VAL A 424 30.06 -25.05 -17.54
N ILE A 425 28.96 -25.78 -17.37
CA ILE A 425 27.64 -25.16 -17.21
C ILE A 425 27.50 -24.55 -15.82
N GLU A 426 27.95 -25.21 -14.75
CA GLU A 426 27.93 -24.65 -13.40
C GLU A 426 28.81 -23.41 -13.29
N GLY A 427 29.97 -23.40 -13.97
CA GLY A 427 30.83 -22.22 -14.07
C GLY A 427 30.11 -21.02 -14.70
N ILE A 428 29.39 -21.24 -15.81
CA ILE A 428 28.62 -20.19 -16.48
C ILE A 428 27.45 -19.71 -15.61
N LEU A 429 26.69 -20.64 -15.02
CA LEU A 429 25.59 -20.31 -14.13
C LEU A 429 26.08 -19.45 -12.95
N THR A 430 27.22 -19.81 -12.36
CA THR A 430 27.80 -19.10 -11.21
C THR A 430 28.36 -17.72 -11.59
N ILE A 431 29.01 -17.59 -12.74
CA ILE A 431 29.71 -16.34 -13.13
C ILE A 431 28.78 -15.33 -13.81
N VAL A 432 27.71 -15.79 -14.47
CA VAL A 432 26.80 -14.94 -15.25
C VAL A 432 25.41 -14.90 -14.63
N VAL A 433 24.77 -16.06 -14.48
CA VAL A 433 23.34 -16.11 -14.13
C VAL A 433 23.09 -15.70 -12.68
N ILE A 434 23.88 -16.18 -11.71
CA ILE A 434 23.71 -15.81 -10.30
C ILE A 434 23.91 -14.30 -10.07
N PRO A 435 24.97 -13.63 -10.61
CA PRO A 435 25.10 -12.18 -10.51
C PRO A 435 23.94 -11.40 -11.11
N GLU A 436 23.42 -11.80 -12.27
CA GLU A 436 22.25 -11.15 -12.89
C GLU A 436 20.98 -11.29 -12.04
N LEU A 437 20.74 -12.49 -11.49
CA LEU A 437 19.63 -12.71 -10.57
C LEU A 437 19.77 -11.86 -9.30
N ASN A 438 20.98 -11.74 -8.74
CA ASN A 438 21.26 -10.87 -7.61
C ASN A 438 21.07 -9.38 -7.96
N ALA A 439 21.43 -8.94 -9.17
CA ALA A 439 21.20 -7.57 -9.62
C ALA A 439 19.71 -7.25 -9.72
N VAL A 440 18.90 -8.20 -10.21
CA VAL A 440 17.43 -8.08 -10.23
C VAL A 440 16.86 -8.08 -8.81
N ALA A 441 17.27 -9.02 -7.96
CA ALA A 441 16.80 -9.13 -6.57
C ALA A 441 17.19 -7.92 -5.70
N ALA A 442 18.32 -7.28 -6.01
CA ALA A 442 18.76 -6.04 -5.36
C ALA A 442 17.89 -4.83 -5.73
N LYS A 443 17.30 -4.80 -6.94
CA LYS A 443 16.30 -3.77 -7.29
C LYS A 443 15.06 -3.92 -6.42
N GLY A 444 14.65 -5.15 -6.11
CA GLY A 444 13.59 -5.46 -5.15
C GLY A 444 12.22 -4.85 -5.46
N ALA A 445 11.27 -5.04 -4.54
CA ALA A 445 9.93 -4.46 -4.59
C ALA A 445 9.80 -3.29 -3.60
N GLN A 446 9.18 -2.19 -4.03
CA GLN A 446 8.89 -1.04 -3.17
C GLN A 446 7.82 -1.42 -2.15
N LEU A 447 8.05 -1.14 -0.87
CA LEU A 447 7.01 -1.26 0.15
C LEU A 447 6.04 -0.07 0.06
N PRO A 448 4.75 -0.25 0.45
CA PRO A 448 3.74 0.81 0.40
C PRO A 448 4.03 1.86 1.49
N VAL A 449 4.86 2.85 1.16
CA VAL A 449 5.19 4.00 2.00
C VAL A 449 4.41 5.21 1.51
N VAL A 450 3.75 5.92 2.41
CA VAL A 450 3.03 7.16 2.12
C VAL A 450 4.03 8.33 2.05
N GLU A 451 3.77 9.29 1.16
CA GLU A 451 4.58 10.50 1.05
C GLU A 451 4.74 11.22 2.40
N GLY A 452 5.93 11.77 2.67
CA GLY A 452 6.24 12.44 3.94
C GLY A 452 6.48 11.50 5.13
N VAL A 453 6.32 10.19 4.98
CA VAL A 453 6.62 9.18 6.01
C VAL A 453 7.83 8.35 5.59
N GLN A 454 8.59 7.88 6.57
CA GLN A 454 9.64 6.87 6.39
C GLN A 454 9.49 5.76 7.44
N PHE A 455 9.99 4.57 7.11
CA PHE A 455 10.03 3.43 8.00
C PHE A 455 11.19 3.53 9.00
N ASN A 456 10.95 3.08 10.23
CA ASN A 456 11.92 3.07 11.31
C ASN A 456 11.80 1.77 12.12
N ASN A 457 12.90 1.31 12.73
CA ASN A 457 12.94 0.07 13.52
C ASN A 457 12.35 -1.16 12.80
N THR A 458 12.58 -1.26 11.49
CA THR A 458 11.98 -2.30 10.64
C THR A 458 12.58 -3.67 10.95
N VAL A 459 11.72 -4.66 11.15
CA VAL A 459 12.05 -6.07 11.32
C VAL A 459 11.43 -6.86 10.18
N LEU A 460 12.19 -7.80 9.62
CA LEU A 460 11.72 -8.75 8.61
C LEU A 460 11.84 -10.16 9.17
N LEU A 461 10.75 -10.92 9.12
CA LEU A 461 10.67 -12.32 9.48
C LEU A 461 10.20 -13.10 8.26
N VAL A 462 10.94 -14.15 7.90
CA VAL A 462 10.52 -15.10 6.86
C VAL A 462 10.12 -16.38 7.56
N GLN A 463 8.92 -16.85 7.28
CA GLN A 463 8.28 -18.00 7.91
C GLN A 463 7.74 -18.95 6.82
N PRO A 464 7.42 -20.20 7.17
CA PRO A 464 6.75 -21.11 6.25
C PRO A 464 5.53 -20.45 5.57
N GLY A 465 5.59 -20.35 4.24
CA GLY A 465 4.51 -19.83 3.39
C GLY A 465 4.28 -18.31 3.38
N ASN A 466 5.02 -17.53 4.18
CA ASN A 466 4.86 -16.07 4.20
C ASN A 466 6.10 -15.32 4.74
N LEU A 467 6.20 -14.04 4.42
CA LEU A 467 7.07 -13.12 5.12
C LEU A 467 6.25 -12.04 5.82
N LEU A 468 6.79 -11.54 6.93
CA LEU A 468 6.21 -10.52 7.77
C LEU A 468 7.23 -9.40 7.99
N ILE A 469 6.81 -8.17 7.69
CA ILE A 469 7.55 -6.95 7.98
C ILE A 469 6.82 -6.21 9.08
N GLY A 470 7.48 -5.91 10.19
CA GLY A 470 6.97 -5.03 11.24
C GLY A 470 7.80 -3.74 11.29
N THR A 471 7.17 -2.56 11.29
CA THR A 471 7.89 -1.28 11.24
C THR A 471 7.16 -0.16 11.98
N ASP A 472 7.94 0.76 12.52
CA ASP A 472 7.44 2.01 13.08
C ASP A 472 7.45 3.11 12.01
N LEU A 473 6.50 4.02 12.09
CA LEU A 473 6.41 5.17 11.19
C LEU A 473 7.16 6.37 11.79
N LYS A 474 7.87 7.11 10.93
CA LYS A 474 8.51 8.38 11.28
C LYS A 474 8.21 9.43 10.21
N TYR A 475 7.67 10.58 10.59
CA TYR A 475 7.53 11.71 9.65
C TYR A 475 8.92 12.22 9.23
N LYS A 476 9.07 12.50 7.94
CA LYS A 476 10.24 13.20 7.42
C LYS A 476 10.19 14.63 7.96
N SER A 477 11.28 15.09 8.57
CA SER A 477 11.38 16.48 8.99
C SER A 477 11.24 17.37 7.75
N VAL A 478 10.30 18.32 7.76
CA VAL A 478 10.28 19.39 6.78
C VAL A 478 11.60 20.15 6.97
N GLN A 479 12.52 20.06 6.01
CA GLN A 479 13.62 21.02 5.95
C GLN A 479 12.96 22.38 5.68
N GLY A 480 12.94 23.22 6.72
CA GLY A 480 12.42 24.58 6.65
C GLY A 480 13.26 25.49 5.79
#